data_AF-A0A536F6Q8-F1
#
_entry.id   AF-A0A536F6Q8-F1
#
_cell.length_a   1.000
_cell.length_b   1.000
_cell.length_c   1.000
_cell.angle_alpha   90.00
_cell.angle_beta   90.00
_cell.angle_gamma   90.00
#
_symmetry.space_group_name_H-M   'P 1'
#
loop_
_entity.id
_entity.type
_entity.pdbx_description
1 polymer ?
#
loop_
_entity_poly.entity_id
_entity_poly.type
_entity_poly.pdbx_seq_one_letter_code
_entity_poly.pdbx_strand_id
1 'polypeptide(L)'
;MRVAICALLTAFILIPGAILGVAAGGAVDQTLPGNPTDPIKLALTVLSAFAGMFVGGAVWGWSISRITKAAADRRMAVAGGIGFALSAIVVILPLGFLEDLFVEQHGGPQLPIHNVFTLLFTPGAAIIAGASGAALGFGMRDWAMAGRLAWMCAITGGCAFLVVNLTLDGLGWRVGGPDAAARATMLTTALLGNLAAAMAGGAVIGWFARGWSRSSVG
;
A
#
# COMPACT_ATOMS: atom_id res chain seq x y z
N MET A 1 21.78 5.92 8.70
CA MET A 1 21.26 6.76 7.59
C MET A 1 20.35 6.00 6.61
N ARG A 2 20.80 4.89 5.99
CA ARG A 2 19.99 4.17 4.96
C ARG A 2 18.57 3.76 5.39
N VAL A 3 18.40 3.24 6.61
CA VAL A 3 17.09 2.84 7.15
C VAL A 3 16.08 4.00 7.13
N ALA A 4 16.46 5.15 7.67
CA ALA A 4 15.61 6.34 7.71
C ALA A 4 15.27 6.85 6.31
N ILE A 5 16.24 6.86 5.38
CA ILE A 5 16.00 7.30 4.00
C ILE A 5 15.03 6.34 3.30
N CYS A 6 15.21 5.02 3.44
CA CYS A 6 14.29 4.05 2.84
C CYS A 6 12.87 4.17 3.43
N ALA A 7 12.73 4.42 4.74
CA ALA A 7 11.44 4.69 5.37
C ALA A 7 10.75 5.91 4.75
N LEU A 8 11.46 7.04 4.67
CA LEU A 8 10.93 8.29 4.12
C LEU A 8 10.58 8.15 2.64
N LEU A 9 11.44 7.56 1.82
CA LEU A 9 11.15 7.37 0.39
C LEU A 9 9.97 6.44 0.15
N THR A 10 9.83 5.39 0.95
CA THR A 10 8.70 4.46 0.80
C THR A 10 7.39 5.21 1.05
N ALA A 11 7.33 6.00 2.13
CA ALA A 11 6.18 6.85 2.41
C ALA A 11 5.94 7.93 1.35
N PHE A 12 6.94 8.76 1.07
CA PHE A 12 6.80 9.94 0.22
C PHE A 12 6.75 9.64 -1.29
N ILE A 13 7.03 8.42 -1.72
CA ILE A 13 6.85 8.02 -3.13
C ILE A 13 5.58 7.18 -3.29
N LEU A 14 5.35 6.17 -2.45
CA LEU A 14 4.22 5.26 -2.65
C LEU A 14 2.87 5.92 -2.32
N ILE A 15 2.81 6.80 -1.31
CA ILE A 15 1.54 7.49 -0.99
C ILE A 15 1.10 8.41 -2.13
N PRO A 16 1.95 9.33 -2.68
CA PRO A 16 1.59 10.06 -3.90
C PRO A 16 1.33 9.15 -5.10
N GLY A 17 2.06 8.03 -5.24
CA GLY A 17 1.81 7.03 -6.27
C GLY A 17 0.41 6.41 -6.19
N ALA A 18 -0.07 6.07 -4.98
CA ALA A 18 -1.44 5.62 -4.75
C ALA A 18 -2.45 6.70 -5.12
N ILE A 19 -2.22 7.95 -4.68
CA ILE A 19 -3.11 9.08 -4.99
C ILE A 19 -3.19 9.30 -6.50
N LEU A 20 -2.06 9.28 -7.21
CA LEU A 20 -2.03 9.40 -8.67
C LEU A 20 -2.80 8.27 -9.36
N GLY A 21 -2.66 7.03 -8.88
CA GLY A 21 -3.44 5.89 -9.35
C GLY A 21 -4.94 6.09 -9.17
N VAL A 22 -5.36 6.40 -7.95
CA VAL A 22 -6.79 6.63 -7.65
C VAL A 22 -7.34 7.80 -8.47
N ALA A 23 -6.59 8.89 -8.60
CA ALA A 23 -6.99 10.04 -9.41
C ALA A 23 -7.11 9.69 -10.90
N ALA A 24 -6.17 8.92 -11.45
CA ALA A 24 -6.20 8.48 -12.84
C ALA A 24 -7.40 7.55 -13.12
N GLY A 25 -7.65 6.59 -12.23
CA GLY A 25 -8.83 5.72 -12.31
C GLY A 25 -10.13 6.51 -12.21
N GLY A 26 -10.23 7.38 -11.21
CA GLY A 26 -11.42 8.22 -11.00
C GLY A 26 -11.70 9.18 -12.16
N ALA A 27 -10.66 9.75 -12.78
CA ALA A 27 -10.82 10.59 -13.96
C ALA A 27 -11.41 9.81 -15.15
N VAL A 28 -10.95 8.57 -15.37
CA VAL A 28 -11.49 7.70 -16.42
C VAL A 28 -12.93 7.29 -16.12
N ASP A 29 -13.23 6.95 -14.86
CA ASP A 29 -14.58 6.58 -14.46
C ASP A 29 -15.60 7.73 -14.62
N GLN A 30 -15.18 8.95 -14.32
CA GLN A 30 -16.03 10.15 -14.45
C GLN A 30 -16.19 10.64 -15.89
N THR A 31 -15.20 10.41 -16.76
CA THR A 31 -15.22 10.91 -18.14
C THR A 31 -15.89 9.96 -19.12
N LEU A 32 -15.81 8.65 -18.89
CA LEU A 32 -16.40 7.66 -19.79
C LEU A 32 -17.92 7.52 -19.55
N PRO A 33 -18.74 7.61 -20.61
CA PRO A 33 -20.17 7.34 -20.50
C PRO A 33 -20.41 5.85 -20.23
N GLY A 34 -21.49 5.53 -19.51
CA GLY A 34 -21.88 4.15 -19.20
C GLY A 34 -22.02 3.88 -17.70
N ASN A 35 -22.72 2.79 -17.39
CA ASN A 35 -22.93 2.32 -16.02
C ASN A 35 -21.58 1.88 -15.41
N PRO A 36 -21.30 2.18 -14.13
CA PRO A 36 -20.12 1.65 -13.40
C PRO A 36 -19.88 0.15 -13.52
N THR A 37 -20.94 -0.64 -13.76
CA THR A 37 -20.85 -2.10 -13.93
C THR A 37 -20.52 -2.54 -15.37
N ASP A 38 -20.34 -1.61 -16.31
CA ASP A 38 -19.90 -1.93 -17.67
C ASP A 38 -18.48 -2.52 -17.62
N PRO A 39 -18.27 -3.76 -18.11
CA PRO A 39 -16.96 -4.42 -18.07
C PRO A 39 -15.84 -3.62 -18.74
N ILE A 40 -16.13 -2.90 -19.82
CA ILE A 40 -15.12 -2.14 -20.57
C ILE A 40 -14.72 -0.89 -19.77
N LYS A 41 -15.71 -0.17 -19.22
CA LYS A 41 -15.45 1.00 -18.37
C LYS A 41 -14.66 0.60 -17.13
N LEU A 42 -15.09 -0.46 -16.44
CA LEU A 42 -14.39 -0.99 -15.27
C LEU A 42 -12.94 -1.39 -15.61
N ALA A 43 -12.72 -2.08 -16.72
CA ALA A 43 -11.37 -2.47 -17.15
C ALA A 43 -10.49 -1.24 -17.42
N LEU A 44 -10.99 -0.21 -18.09
CA LEU A 44 -10.26 1.02 -18.36
C LEU A 44 -9.95 1.81 -17.08
N THR A 45 -10.89 1.86 -16.13
CA THR A 45 -10.69 2.47 -14.81
C THR A 45 -9.57 1.76 -14.03
N VAL A 46 -9.62 0.42 -13.96
CA VAL A 46 -8.60 -0.38 -13.25
C VAL A 46 -7.24 -0.27 -13.92
N LEU A 47 -7.17 -0.32 -15.26
CA LEU A 47 -5.92 -0.17 -16.01
C LEU A 47 -5.29 1.22 -15.80
N SER A 48 -6.11 2.26 -15.73
CA SER A 48 -5.64 3.63 -15.51
C SER A 48 -5.16 3.82 -14.08
N ALA A 49 -5.86 3.24 -13.11
CA ALA A 49 -5.40 3.20 -11.72
C ALA A 49 -4.07 2.44 -11.59
N PHE A 50 -3.97 1.28 -12.25
CA PHE A 50 -2.75 0.49 -12.32
C PHE A 50 -1.60 1.32 -12.87
N ALA A 51 -1.79 2.03 -13.99
CA ALA A 51 -0.75 2.82 -14.62
C ALA A 51 -0.21 3.91 -13.67
N GLY A 52 -1.09 4.63 -12.97
CA GLY A 52 -0.68 5.64 -12.00
C GLY A 52 0.10 5.05 -10.81
N MET A 53 -0.40 3.95 -10.23
CA MET A 53 0.30 3.26 -9.12
C MET A 53 1.62 2.65 -9.57
N PHE A 54 1.67 2.10 -10.78
CA PHE A 54 2.87 1.49 -11.37
C PHE A 54 4.00 2.51 -11.46
N VAL A 55 3.72 3.73 -11.91
CA VAL A 55 4.71 4.81 -11.98
C VAL A 55 5.29 5.09 -10.59
N GLY A 56 4.43 5.25 -9.58
CA GLY A 56 4.86 5.46 -8.20
C GLY A 56 5.73 4.31 -7.67
N GLY A 57 5.27 3.07 -7.85
CA GLY A 57 6.01 1.87 -7.46
C GLY A 57 7.34 1.72 -8.21
N ALA A 58 7.41 2.12 -9.48
CA ALA A 58 8.62 2.04 -10.28
C ALA A 58 9.66 3.08 -9.86
N VAL A 59 9.23 4.33 -9.63
CA VAL A 59 10.09 5.38 -9.08
C VAL A 59 10.58 4.99 -7.69
N TRP A 60 9.74 4.38 -6.87
CA TRP A 60 10.12 3.88 -5.55
C TRP A 60 11.17 2.77 -5.64
N GLY A 61 10.91 1.72 -6.42
CA GLY A 61 11.83 0.59 -6.58
C GLY A 61 13.19 1.01 -7.14
N TRP A 62 13.20 1.94 -8.10
CA TRP A 62 14.43 2.58 -8.59
C TRP A 62 15.14 3.40 -7.50
N SER A 63 14.41 4.20 -6.71
CA SER A 63 15.01 5.02 -5.66
C SER A 63 15.65 4.16 -4.57
N ILE A 64 15.00 3.05 -4.19
CA ILE A 64 15.55 2.07 -3.26
C ILE A 64 16.81 1.42 -3.84
N SER A 65 16.84 1.06 -5.12
CA SER A 65 18.03 0.46 -5.73
C SER A 65 19.23 1.39 -5.67
N ARG A 66 19.03 2.69 -5.91
CA ARG A 66 20.08 3.71 -5.83
C ARG A 66 20.67 3.84 -4.43
N ILE A 67 19.84 3.89 -3.39
CA ILE A 67 20.31 4.05 -2.00
C ILE A 67 20.97 2.79 -1.47
N THR A 68 20.48 1.64 -1.89
CA THR A 68 21.01 0.35 -1.49
C THR A 68 22.24 -0.07 -2.30
N LYS A 69 22.55 0.68 -3.38
CA LYS A 69 23.61 0.40 -4.35
C LYS A 69 23.42 -0.99 -4.98
N ALA A 70 22.18 -1.37 -5.24
CA ALA A 70 21.86 -2.59 -5.94
C ALA A 70 22.33 -2.50 -7.40
N ALA A 71 22.83 -3.59 -7.96
CA ALA A 71 23.24 -3.64 -9.38
C ALA A 71 22.05 -3.71 -10.35
N ALA A 72 20.84 -3.92 -9.86
CA ALA A 72 19.66 -4.29 -10.65
C ALA A 72 18.60 -3.17 -10.73
N ASP A 73 19.01 -1.93 -10.97
CA ASP A 73 18.13 -0.73 -10.95
C ASP A 73 16.84 -0.90 -11.75
N ARG A 74 16.94 -1.26 -13.04
CA ARG A 74 15.76 -1.40 -13.93
C ARG A 74 14.82 -2.51 -13.46
N ARG A 75 15.35 -3.60 -12.91
CA ARG A 75 14.55 -4.75 -12.47
C ARG A 75 13.85 -4.46 -11.16
N MET A 76 14.51 -3.76 -10.24
CA MET A 76 13.87 -3.28 -9.01
C MET A 76 12.79 -2.24 -9.30
N ALA A 77 12.99 -1.37 -10.28
CA ALA A 77 11.96 -0.43 -10.73
C ALA A 77 10.72 -1.18 -11.24
N VAL A 78 10.88 -2.08 -12.22
CA VAL A 78 9.75 -2.85 -12.75
C VAL A 78 9.07 -3.68 -11.66
N ALA A 79 9.86 -4.37 -10.81
CA ALA A 79 9.30 -5.17 -9.74
C ALA A 79 8.57 -4.32 -8.69
N GLY A 80 9.10 -3.16 -8.31
CA GLY A 80 8.42 -2.21 -7.43
C GLY A 80 7.12 -1.70 -8.03
N GLY A 81 7.10 -1.35 -9.32
CA GLY A 81 5.91 -0.91 -10.05
C GLY A 81 4.81 -1.98 -10.07
N ILE A 82 5.14 -3.19 -10.52
CA ILE A 82 4.21 -4.32 -10.58
C ILE A 82 3.73 -4.70 -9.17
N GLY A 83 4.67 -4.89 -8.23
CA GLY A 83 4.37 -5.36 -6.89
C GLY A 83 3.46 -4.41 -6.12
N PHE A 84 3.75 -3.12 -6.17
CA PHE A 84 2.92 -2.11 -5.51
C PHE A 84 1.55 -1.98 -6.19
N ALA A 85 1.51 -1.77 -7.51
CA ALA A 85 0.25 -1.54 -8.21
C ALA A 85 -0.70 -2.75 -8.13
N LEU A 86 -0.20 -3.97 -8.33
CA LEU A 86 -1.03 -5.17 -8.21
C LEU A 86 -1.51 -5.38 -6.78
N SER A 87 -0.63 -5.26 -5.78
CA SER A 87 -1.04 -5.47 -4.39
C SER A 87 -2.06 -4.43 -3.92
N ALA A 88 -1.89 -3.16 -4.31
CA ALA A 88 -2.84 -2.10 -4.00
C ALA A 88 -4.21 -2.37 -4.64
N ILE A 89 -4.27 -2.75 -5.93
CA ILE A 89 -5.54 -3.07 -6.60
C ILE A 89 -6.20 -4.32 -5.99
N VAL A 90 -5.43 -5.37 -5.77
CA VAL A 90 -5.91 -6.63 -5.16
C VAL A 90 -6.41 -6.41 -3.73
N VAL A 91 -5.95 -5.39 -3.02
CA VAL A 91 -6.46 -5.03 -1.70
C VAL A 91 -7.64 -4.07 -1.78
N ILE A 92 -7.58 -3.03 -2.62
CA ILE A 92 -8.64 -2.02 -2.74
C ILE A 92 -9.94 -2.62 -3.26
N LEU A 93 -9.88 -3.51 -4.26
CA LEU A 93 -11.09 -4.09 -4.86
C LEU A 93 -11.90 -4.93 -3.83
N PRO A 94 -11.30 -5.90 -3.11
CA PRO A 94 -11.99 -6.58 -2.03
C PRO A 94 -12.40 -5.65 -0.90
N LEU A 95 -11.57 -4.66 -0.52
CA LEU A 95 -11.97 -3.72 0.53
C LEU A 95 -13.25 -2.96 0.16
N GLY A 96 -13.37 -2.47 -1.07
CA GLY A 96 -14.60 -1.83 -1.54
C GLY A 96 -15.81 -2.76 -1.53
N PHE A 97 -15.63 -4.01 -1.97
CA PHE A 97 -16.70 -5.02 -1.90
C PHE A 97 -17.12 -5.36 -0.46
N LEU A 98 -16.14 -5.52 0.44
CA LEU A 98 -16.39 -5.87 1.84
C LEU A 98 -16.99 -4.69 2.61
N GLU A 99 -16.64 -3.45 2.26
CA GLU A 99 -17.25 -2.25 2.81
C GLU A 99 -18.74 -2.18 2.44
N ASP A 100 -19.10 -2.34 1.17
CA ASP A 100 -20.50 -2.40 0.72
C ASP A 100 -21.26 -3.51 1.45
N LEU A 101 -20.70 -4.73 1.47
CA LEU A 101 -21.34 -5.88 2.11
C LEU A 101 -21.57 -5.71 3.62
N PHE A 102 -20.56 -5.24 4.36
CA PHE A 102 -20.59 -5.23 5.83
C PHE A 102 -21.05 -3.91 6.42
N VAL A 103 -20.89 -2.78 5.73
CA VAL A 103 -21.23 -1.44 6.21
C VAL A 103 -22.55 -0.97 5.61
N GLU A 104 -22.71 -1.03 4.28
CA GLU A 104 -23.90 -0.49 3.61
C GLU A 104 -25.07 -1.48 3.70
N GLN A 105 -24.84 -2.75 3.37
CA GLN A 105 -25.88 -3.78 3.32
C GLN A 105 -26.19 -4.42 4.68
N HIS A 106 -25.48 -4.03 5.76
CA HIS A 106 -25.62 -4.59 7.11
C HIS A 106 -25.50 -6.13 7.15
N GLY A 107 -24.77 -6.73 6.20
CA GLY A 107 -24.68 -8.19 6.04
C GLY A 107 -23.75 -8.90 7.04
N GLY A 108 -23.13 -8.15 7.96
CA GLY A 108 -22.17 -8.67 8.94
C GLY A 108 -22.74 -8.84 10.35
N PRO A 109 -21.97 -9.46 11.27
CA PRO A 109 -22.24 -9.36 12.69
C PRO A 109 -22.34 -7.88 13.10
N GLN A 110 -23.16 -7.55 14.10
CA GLN A 110 -23.35 -6.18 14.63
C GLN A 110 -22.07 -5.66 15.32
N LEU A 111 -21.00 -5.47 14.55
CA LEU A 111 -19.73 -4.95 14.97
C LEU A 111 -19.72 -3.44 14.79
N PRO A 112 -19.15 -2.69 15.74
CA PRO A 112 -18.91 -1.27 15.54
C PRO A 112 -18.05 -1.01 14.29
N ILE A 113 -18.37 0.04 13.53
CA ILE A 113 -17.69 0.37 12.27
C ILE A 113 -16.16 0.50 12.43
N HIS A 114 -15.69 1.08 13.53
CA HIS A 114 -14.25 1.18 13.81
C HIS A 114 -13.56 -0.19 13.93
N ASN A 115 -14.25 -1.22 14.42
CA ASN A 115 -13.73 -2.59 14.47
C ASN A 115 -13.69 -3.20 13.08
N VAL A 116 -14.74 -3.01 12.27
CA VAL A 116 -14.76 -3.47 10.86
C VAL A 116 -13.61 -2.81 10.09
N PHE A 117 -13.45 -1.49 10.22
CA PHE A 117 -12.34 -0.74 9.63
C PHE A 117 -10.98 -1.33 10.06
N THR A 118 -10.78 -1.56 11.36
CA THR A 118 -9.52 -2.14 11.87
C THR A 118 -9.25 -3.53 11.29
N LEU A 119 -10.27 -4.39 11.25
CA LEU A 119 -10.20 -5.76 10.77
C LEU A 119 -9.94 -5.86 9.26
N LEU A 120 -10.37 -4.87 8.48
CA LEU A 120 -10.20 -4.84 7.04
C LEU A 120 -8.90 -4.13 6.62
N PHE A 121 -8.63 -2.95 7.15
CA PHE A 121 -7.51 -2.12 6.71
C PHE A 121 -6.16 -2.57 7.27
N THR A 122 -6.13 -3.18 8.47
CA THR A 122 -4.86 -3.67 9.05
C THR A 122 -4.27 -4.82 8.21
N PRO A 123 -5.04 -5.88 7.85
CA PRO A 123 -4.55 -6.89 6.92
C PRO A 123 -4.25 -6.33 5.53
N GLY A 124 -5.04 -5.39 5.04
CA GLY A 124 -4.78 -4.71 3.76
C GLY A 124 -3.39 -4.05 3.73
N ALA A 125 -3.07 -3.26 4.75
CA ALA A 125 -1.76 -2.63 4.89
C ALA A 125 -0.61 -3.67 5.00
N ALA A 126 -0.83 -4.75 5.75
CA ALA A 126 0.13 -5.85 5.86
C ALA A 126 0.39 -6.54 4.51
N ILE A 127 -0.66 -6.83 3.74
CA ILE A 127 -0.57 -7.46 2.42
C ILE A 127 0.20 -6.56 1.46
N ILE A 128 -0.14 -5.27 1.37
CA ILE A 128 0.54 -4.32 0.48
C ILE A 128 2.01 -4.19 0.86
N ALA A 129 2.32 -4.01 2.14
CA ALA A 129 3.69 -3.86 2.62
C ALA A 129 4.52 -5.14 2.34
N GLY A 130 3.95 -6.32 2.62
CA GLY A 130 4.60 -7.61 2.37
C GLY A 130 4.83 -7.88 0.89
N ALA A 131 3.78 -7.75 0.06
CA ALA A 131 3.87 -7.99 -1.38
C ALA A 131 4.87 -7.03 -2.05
N SER A 132 4.86 -5.75 -1.66
CA SER A 132 5.82 -4.76 -2.17
C SER A 132 7.25 -5.09 -1.75
N GLY A 133 7.47 -5.52 -0.50
CA GLY A 133 8.77 -5.99 -0.02
C GLY A 133 9.27 -7.23 -0.78
N ALA A 134 8.40 -8.21 -0.99
CA ALA A 134 8.70 -9.42 -1.76
C ALA A 134 9.10 -9.09 -3.20
N ALA A 135 8.36 -8.18 -3.84
CA ALA A 135 8.60 -7.76 -5.21
C ALA A 135 10.02 -7.18 -5.39
N LEU A 136 10.50 -6.37 -4.44
CA LEU A 136 11.88 -5.88 -4.49
C LEU A 136 12.91 -7.01 -4.39
N GLY A 137 12.68 -8.00 -3.52
CA GLY A 137 13.54 -9.19 -3.43
C GLY A 137 13.59 -9.98 -4.74
N PHE A 138 12.45 -10.17 -5.40
CA PHE A 138 12.40 -10.80 -6.74
C PHE A 138 13.10 -9.94 -7.81
N GLY A 139 12.96 -8.62 -7.74
CA GLY A 139 13.70 -7.67 -8.57
C GLY A 139 15.22 -7.87 -8.47
N MET A 140 15.70 -8.27 -7.29
CA MET A 140 17.09 -8.60 -7.02
C MET A 140 17.51 -10.04 -7.36
N ARG A 141 16.59 -10.93 -7.77
CA ARG A 141 16.79 -12.41 -7.87
C ARG A 141 17.17 -13.08 -6.55
N ASP A 142 16.91 -12.43 -5.43
CA ASP A 142 17.17 -13.00 -4.12
C ASP A 142 15.85 -13.51 -3.55
N TRP A 143 15.51 -14.76 -3.88
CA TRP A 143 14.25 -15.41 -3.48
C TRP A 143 14.15 -15.60 -1.97
N ALA A 144 15.26 -15.91 -1.31
CA ALA A 144 15.33 -16.03 0.13
C ALA A 144 15.06 -14.68 0.80
N MET A 145 15.67 -13.60 0.28
CA MET A 145 15.39 -12.25 0.74
C MET A 145 13.97 -11.80 0.42
N ALA A 146 13.41 -12.20 -0.73
CA ALA A 146 12.02 -11.89 -1.08
C ALA A 146 11.05 -12.45 -0.04
N GLY A 147 11.19 -13.72 0.35
CA GLY A 147 10.38 -14.31 1.41
C GLY A 147 10.57 -13.63 2.77
N ARG A 148 11.80 -13.25 3.11
CA ARG A 148 12.08 -12.53 4.35
C ARG A 148 11.47 -11.13 4.37
N LEU A 149 11.61 -10.38 3.28
CA LEU A 149 11.03 -9.05 3.14
C LEU A 149 9.51 -9.13 3.13
N ALA A 150 8.92 -10.17 2.51
CA ALA A 150 7.48 -10.39 2.53
C ALA A 150 6.95 -10.40 3.97
N TRP A 151 7.49 -11.29 4.80
CA TRP A 151 7.03 -11.44 6.18
C TRP A 151 7.37 -10.24 7.05
N MET A 152 8.60 -9.74 6.97
CA MET A 152 9.03 -8.66 7.85
C MET A 152 8.30 -7.35 7.52
N CYS A 153 8.09 -7.03 6.23
CA CYS A 153 7.32 -5.85 5.85
C CYS A 153 5.83 -6.02 6.16
N ALA A 154 5.25 -7.22 5.99
CA ALA A 154 3.86 -7.46 6.33
C ALA A 154 3.59 -7.27 7.84
N ILE A 155 4.39 -7.90 8.69
CA ILE A 155 4.24 -7.81 10.15
C ILE A 155 4.47 -6.37 10.60
N THR A 156 5.58 -5.76 10.21
CA THR A 156 5.91 -4.40 10.68
C THR A 156 4.96 -3.33 10.12
N GLY A 157 4.57 -3.44 8.85
CA GLY A 157 3.60 -2.54 8.23
C GLY A 157 2.21 -2.66 8.85
N GLY A 158 1.72 -3.90 9.01
CA GLY A 158 0.44 -4.18 9.67
C GLY A 158 0.42 -3.72 11.12
N CYS A 159 1.46 -4.02 11.90
CA CYS A 159 1.56 -3.55 13.29
C CYS A 159 1.63 -2.02 13.38
N ALA A 160 2.37 -1.35 12.50
CA ALA A 160 2.45 0.11 12.48
C ALA A 160 1.09 0.74 12.16
N PHE A 161 0.38 0.20 11.17
CA PHE A 161 -0.99 0.61 10.86
C PHE A 161 -1.91 0.44 12.09
N LEU A 162 -1.88 -0.74 12.70
CA LEU A 162 -2.72 -1.06 13.84
C LEU A 162 -2.46 -0.12 15.03
N VAL A 163 -1.20 0.13 15.35
CA VAL A 163 -0.82 1.04 16.45
C VAL A 163 -1.36 2.44 16.18
N VAL A 164 -1.19 2.97 14.97
CA VAL A 164 -1.72 4.30 14.62
C VAL A 164 -3.24 4.32 14.70
N ASN A 165 -3.91 3.29 14.17
CA ASN A 165 -5.36 3.18 14.19
C ASN A 165 -5.92 3.13 15.62
N LEU A 166 -5.35 2.29 16.50
CA LEU A 166 -5.77 2.21 17.91
C LEU A 166 -5.47 3.50 18.68
N THR A 167 -4.36 4.17 18.35
CA THR A 167 -4.00 5.45 18.97
C THR A 167 -5.01 6.53 18.58
N LEU A 168 -5.36 6.62 17.29
CA LEU A 168 -6.36 7.59 16.81
C LEU A 168 -7.74 7.30 17.39
N ASP A 169 -8.16 6.04 17.46
CA ASP A 169 -9.42 5.67 18.11
C ASP A 169 -9.44 6.09 19.59
N GLY A 170 -8.36 5.81 20.34
CA GLY A 170 -8.21 6.21 21.74
C GLY A 170 -8.18 7.73 21.96
N LEU A 171 -7.76 8.50 20.95
CA LEU A 171 -7.78 9.97 20.95
C LEU A 171 -9.13 10.55 20.48
N GLY A 172 -10.14 9.72 20.22
CA GLY A 172 -11.46 10.15 19.77
C GLY A 172 -11.57 10.42 18.27
N TRP A 173 -10.56 10.07 17.47
CA TRP A 173 -10.63 10.04 16.00
C TRP A 173 -11.24 8.74 15.49
N ARG A 174 -12.32 8.32 16.15
CA ARG A 174 -13.02 7.06 15.91
C ARG A 174 -13.69 7.05 14.53
N VAL A 175 -13.38 6.04 13.73
CA VAL A 175 -14.08 5.81 12.45
C VAL A 175 -15.53 5.43 12.72
N GLY A 176 -16.46 6.18 12.11
CA GLY A 176 -17.90 6.03 12.36
C GLY A 176 -18.38 6.54 13.72
N GLY A 177 -17.57 7.36 14.41
CA GLY A 177 -17.96 8.05 15.65
C GLY A 177 -18.78 9.34 15.42
N PRO A 178 -19.14 10.07 16.50
CA PRO A 178 -19.78 11.38 16.41
C PRO A 178 -18.89 12.35 15.60
N ASP A 179 -19.50 13.16 14.73
CA ASP A 179 -18.81 14.10 13.83
C ASP A 179 -17.77 13.47 12.87
N ALA A 180 -17.80 12.15 12.67
CA ALA A 180 -16.82 11.45 11.82
C ALA A 180 -16.76 11.99 10.38
N ALA A 181 -17.92 12.36 9.81
CA ALA A 181 -18.00 12.98 8.48
C ALA A 181 -17.36 14.38 8.45
N ALA A 182 -17.61 15.21 9.48
CA ALA A 182 -17.04 16.56 9.57
C ALA A 182 -15.52 16.55 9.75
N ARG A 183 -14.97 15.51 10.40
CA ARG A 183 -13.54 15.35 10.66
C ARG A 183 -12.83 14.45 9.64
N ALA A 184 -13.56 13.89 8.67
CA ALA A 184 -13.06 12.90 7.72
C ALA A 184 -12.24 11.78 8.38
N THR A 185 -12.69 11.26 9.52
CA THR A 185 -11.88 10.37 10.39
C THR A 185 -11.39 9.12 9.66
N MET A 186 -12.18 8.55 8.75
CA MET A 186 -11.78 7.40 7.94
C MET A 186 -10.58 7.73 7.06
N LEU A 187 -10.63 8.85 6.32
CA LEU A 187 -9.56 9.29 5.44
C LEU A 187 -8.29 9.61 6.24
N THR A 188 -8.42 10.33 7.35
CA THR A 188 -7.30 10.69 8.22
C THR A 188 -6.62 9.46 8.80
N THR A 189 -7.39 8.51 9.35
CA THR A 189 -6.86 7.27 9.93
C THR A 189 -6.24 6.38 8.87
N ALA A 190 -6.88 6.23 7.71
CA ALA A 190 -6.33 5.46 6.59
C ALA A 190 -5.01 6.07 6.09
N LEU A 191 -4.94 7.38 5.91
CA LEU A 191 -3.73 8.07 5.43
C LEU A 191 -2.58 7.93 6.43
N LEU A 192 -2.80 8.26 7.70
CA LEU A 192 -1.77 8.19 8.73
C LEU A 192 -1.33 6.76 9.00
N GLY A 193 -2.27 5.81 9.03
CA GLY A 193 -1.97 4.39 9.17
C GLY A 193 -1.11 3.86 8.02
N ASN A 194 -1.47 4.18 6.78
CA ASN A 194 -0.69 3.77 5.61
C ASN A 194 0.66 4.48 5.53
N LEU A 195 0.76 5.74 5.95
CA LEU A 195 2.04 6.45 6.06
C LEU A 195 2.98 5.74 7.04
N ALA A 196 2.48 5.39 8.23
CA ALA A 196 3.25 4.65 9.23
C ALA A 196 3.63 3.25 8.74
N ALA A 197 2.71 2.54 8.09
CA ALA A 197 2.99 1.24 7.48
C ALA A 197 4.08 1.32 6.40
N ALA A 198 4.01 2.32 5.52
CA ALA A 198 5.01 2.56 4.48
C ALA A 198 6.38 2.91 5.08
N MET A 199 6.43 3.74 6.12
CA MET A 199 7.67 4.05 6.83
C MET A 199 8.26 2.81 7.50
N ALA A 200 7.45 2.00 8.19
CA ALA A 200 7.88 0.78 8.85
C ALA A 200 8.42 -0.26 7.85
N GLY A 201 7.67 -0.53 6.77
CA GLY A 201 8.11 -1.41 5.68
C GLY A 201 9.39 -0.89 5.00
N GLY A 202 9.48 0.41 4.73
CA GLY A 202 10.67 1.04 4.18
C GLY A 202 11.89 0.93 5.11
N ALA A 203 11.70 1.04 6.44
CA ALA A 203 12.76 0.83 7.42
C ALA A 203 13.27 -0.62 7.40
N VAL A 204 12.36 -1.60 7.31
CA VAL A 204 12.70 -3.03 7.17
C VAL A 204 13.51 -3.28 5.90
N ILE A 205 13.09 -2.73 4.76
CA ILE A 205 13.84 -2.82 3.51
C ILE A 205 15.24 -2.24 3.67
N GLY A 206 15.36 -1.03 4.24
CA GLY A 206 16.66 -0.40 4.47
C GLY A 206 17.56 -1.17 5.46
N TRP A 207 16.97 -1.94 6.38
CA TRP A 207 17.70 -2.80 7.30
C TRP A 207 18.28 -4.03 6.60
N PHE A 208 17.48 -4.74 5.81
CA PHE A 208 17.89 -5.98 5.14
C PHE A 208 18.70 -5.75 3.86
N ALA A 209 18.50 -4.62 3.18
CA ALA A 209 19.23 -4.25 1.99
C ALA A 209 20.73 -3.93 2.23
N ARG A 210 21.20 -3.99 3.49
CA ARG A 210 22.64 -3.85 3.81
C ARG A 210 23.51 -4.90 3.10
N GLY A 211 22.95 -6.06 2.73
CA GLY A 211 23.64 -7.11 1.99
C GLY A 211 23.68 -6.92 0.47
N TRP A 212 22.83 -6.07 -0.11
CA TRP A 212 22.68 -5.97 -1.57
C TRP A 212 23.85 -5.33 -2.30
N SER A 213 24.74 -4.61 -1.59
CA SER A 213 25.95 -4.06 -2.22
C SER A 213 27.06 -5.10 -2.43
N ARG A 214 26.89 -6.35 -1.95
CA ARG A 214 27.92 -7.40 -2.01
C ARG A 214 27.60 -8.53 -2.99
N SER A 215 26.37 -8.61 -3.51
CA SER A 215 25.92 -9.68 -4.40
C SER A 215 26.14 -9.39 -5.89
N SER A 216 26.95 -8.38 -6.25
CA SER A 216 27.26 -8.01 -7.63
C SER A 216 28.54 -8.64 -8.17
N VAL A 217 28.96 -9.79 -7.63
CA VAL A 217 29.96 -10.67 -8.25
C VAL A 217 29.23 -11.96 -8.59
N GLY A 218 28.69 -12.01 -9.80
CA GLY A 218 27.93 -13.12 -10.36
C GLY A 218 27.51 -12.81 -11.78
#